data_AF-A0A2P4EUK3-F1
#
_entry.id   AF-A0A2P4EUK3-F1
#
_cell.length_a   1.000
_cell.length_b   1.000
_cell.length_c   1.000
_cell.angle_alpha   90.00
_cell.angle_beta   90.00
_cell.angle_gamma   90.00
#
_symmetry.space_group_name_H-M   'P 1'
#
loop_
_entity.id
_entity.type
_entity.pdbx_description
1 polymer ?
#
loop_
_entity_poly.entity_id
_entity_poly.type
_entity_poly.pdbx_seq_one_letter_code
_entity_poly.pdbx_strand_id
1 'polypeptide(L)'
;MRSEWLAQYLLKQADTLNQSYRLARQGDQAEFARCFSGFLLDALDPLMAALDHWPSVNKAGLTEVTYQAGLTLVQRGWLAAQQRDLTLALFTRVLPQWLAPYPADAPQLLVQLLNTLSHLPTAAQRSNLLSQWQCCRPTPAAAPDYLLILGWMAGLPEFRTAAVAALSRQPALVAQLQLGAPEHFAHPWWRGPERGWQTEPVALGAATWLGGEFSELPVLLMAGGHTLIQAGDDCWQLHVDTWGHKLLPHSPEQATPVPTQDLLQLPAALGTPWRSYDQVRQCLERRHEWVVSFHNSYRLMIIPKTRDHS
;
A
#
# COMPACT_ATOMS: atom_id res chain seq x y z
N MET A 1 -14.39 -30.24 5.82
CA MET A 1 -13.43 -29.90 4.74
C MET A 1 -13.93 -30.52 3.46
N ARG A 2 -13.83 -29.79 2.35
CA ARG A 2 -14.29 -30.13 0.99
C ARG A 2 -13.17 -30.80 0.19
N SER A 3 -11.92 -30.41 0.41
CA SER A 3 -10.75 -31.04 -0.21
C SER A 3 -10.30 -32.24 0.62
N GLU A 4 -10.55 -33.44 0.10
CA GLU A 4 -10.06 -34.68 0.71
C GLU A 4 -8.52 -34.71 0.77
N TRP A 5 -7.88 -34.21 -0.31
CA TRP A 5 -6.43 -34.09 -0.38
C TRP A 5 -5.87 -33.19 0.74
N LEU A 6 -6.49 -32.03 1.00
CA LEU A 6 -6.03 -31.13 2.06
C LEU A 6 -6.17 -31.77 3.45
N ALA A 7 -7.28 -32.47 3.71
CA ALA A 7 -7.47 -33.16 4.98
C ALA A 7 -6.36 -34.21 5.23
N GLN A 8 -6.02 -35.01 4.21
CA GLN A 8 -4.92 -35.97 4.29
C GLN A 8 -3.56 -35.28 4.46
N TYR A 9 -3.32 -34.16 3.75
CA TYR A 9 -2.10 -33.39 3.86
C TYR A 9 -1.89 -32.84 5.29
N LEU A 10 -2.92 -32.24 5.89
CA LEU A 10 -2.86 -31.71 7.25
C LEU A 10 -2.58 -32.80 8.28
N LEU A 11 -3.15 -34.01 8.12
CA LEU A 11 -2.86 -35.14 9.00
C LEU A 11 -1.40 -35.61 8.85
N LYS A 12 -0.90 -35.71 7.62
CA LYS A 12 0.48 -36.13 7.34
C LYS A 12 1.52 -35.14 7.86
N GLN A 13 1.21 -33.84 7.83
CA GLN A 13 2.12 -32.75 8.22
C GLN A 13 1.81 -32.17 9.61
N ALA A 14 1.01 -32.88 10.42
CA ALA A 14 0.46 -32.36 11.66
C ALA A 14 1.56 -31.81 12.60
N ASP A 15 2.66 -32.52 12.76
CA ASP A 15 3.73 -32.11 13.68
C ASP A 15 4.36 -30.77 13.29
N THR A 16 4.77 -30.62 12.03
CA THR A 16 5.39 -29.40 11.50
C THR A 16 4.43 -28.21 11.51
N LEU A 17 3.18 -28.44 11.09
CA LEU A 17 2.15 -27.39 11.06
C LEU A 17 1.76 -26.95 12.47
N ASN A 18 1.61 -27.89 13.41
CA ASN A 18 1.32 -27.58 14.81
C ASN A 18 2.48 -26.85 15.50
N GLN A 19 3.73 -27.14 15.14
CA GLN A 19 4.86 -26.35 15.61
C GLN A 19 4.76 -24.90 15.12
N SER A 20 4.50 -24.69 13.82
CA SER A 20 4.34 -23.34 13.25
C SER A 20 3.19 -22.58 13.89
N TYR A 21 2.03 -23.23 14.07
CA TYR A 21 0.88 -22.66 14.76
C TYR A 21 1.23 -22.22 16.19
N ARG A 22 1.93 -23.07 16.96
CA ARG A 22 2.35 -22.74 18.33
C ARG A 22 3.29 -21.54 18.39
N LEU A 23 4.22 -21.42 17.44
CA LEU A 23 5.13 -20.28 17.36
C LEU A 23 4.41 -18.98 16.97
N ALA A 24 3.41 -19.06 16.09
CA ALA A 24 2.67 -17.90 15.63
C ALA A 24 1.58 -17.43 16.62
N ARG A 25 1.07 -18.33 17.47
CA ARG A 25 -0.01 -18.02 18.40
C ARG A 25 0.45 -17.04 19.49
N GLN A 26 -0.01 -15.79 19.39
CA GLN A 26 0.24 -14.72 20.36
C GLN A 26 -1.08 -14.03 20.71
N GLY A 27 -1.17 -13.41 21.90
CA GLY A 27 -2.38 -12.71 22.36
C GLY A 27 -3.52 -13.66 22.78
N ASP A 28 -4.75 -13.29 22.47
CA ASP A 28 -5.94 -14.10 22.78
C ASP A 28 -5.93 -15.41 21.98
N GLN A 29 -5.67 -16.50 22.69
CA GLN A 29 -5.52 -17.82 22.09
C GLN A 29 -6.83 -18.37 21.52
N ALA A 30 -7.97 -18.06 22.14
CA ALA A 30 -9.27 -18.56 21.69
C ALA A 30 -9.68 -17.86 20.39
N GLU A 31 -9.52 -16.55 20.34
CA GLU A 31 -9.81 -15.76 19.15
C GLU A 31 -8.86 -16.10 18.00
N PHE A 32 -7.57 -16.26 18.28
CA PHE A 32 -6.59 -16.72 17.29
C PHE A 32 -6.98 -18.08 16.70
N ALA A 33 -7.30 -19.06 17.56
CA ALA A 33 -7.72 -20.39 17.12
C ALA A 33 -8.99 -20.35 16.27
N ARG A 34 -9.98 -19.55 16.67
CA ARG A 34 -11.25 -19.37 15.93
C ARG A 34 -11.02 -18.76 14.56
N CYS A 35 -10.26 -17.66 14.49
CA CYS A 35 -9.94 -16.99 13.23
C CYS A 35 -9.15 -17.90 12.28
N PHE A 36 -8.11 -18.56 12.79
CA PHE A 36 -7.27 -19.44 11.97
C PHE A 36 -8.03 -20.68 11.48
N SER A 37 -8.80 -21.34 12.36
CA SER A 37 -9.62 -22.49 11.97
C SER A 37 -10.66 -22.10 10.93
N GLY A 38 -11.29 -20.92 11.08
CA GLY A 38 -12.18 -20.36 10.08
C GLY A 38 -11.49 -20.11 8.75
N PHE A 39 -10.26 -19.60 8.73
CA PHE A 39 -9.47 -19.46 7.50
C PHE A 39 -9.18 -20.80 6.82
N LEU A 40 -8.81 -21.83 7.57
CA LEU A 40 -8.57 -23.16 7.00
C LEU A 40 -9.82 -23.70 6.30
N LEU A 41 -10.99 -23.54 6.91
CA LEU A 41 -12.26 -24.08 6.41
C LEU A 41 -12.91 -23.22 5.32
N ASP A 42 -12.84 -21.89 5.44
CA ASP A 42 -13.60 -20.97 4.58
C ASP A 42 -12.74 -20.39 3.44
N ALA A 43 -11.42 -20.48 3.51
CA ALA A 43 -10.50 -19.95 2.50
C ALA A 43 -9.56 -21.01 1.91
N LEU A 44 -8.70 -21.64 2.72
CA LEU A 44 -7.70 -22.58 2.21
C LEU A 44 -8.35 -23.85 1.63
N ASP A 45 -9.33 -24.44 2.32
CA ASP A 45 -10.02 -25.64 1.86
C ASP A 45 -10.77 -25.42 0.53
N PRO A 46 -11.56 -24.34 0.34
CA PRO A 46 -12.12 -23.99 -0.97
C PRO A 46 -11.07 -23.70 -2.04
N LEU A 47 -9.95 -23.05 -1.72
CA LEU A 47 -8.87 -22.79 -2.67
C LEU A 47 -8.28 -24.12 -3.17
N MET A 48 -7.98 -25.06 -2.27
CA MET A 48 -7.45 -26.37 -2.63
C MET A 48 -8.46 -27.22 -3.40
N ALA A 49 -9.74 -27.13 -3.07
CA ALA A 49 -10.80 -27.79 -3.84
C ALA A 49 -10.92 -27.22 -5.26
N ALA A 50 -10.81 -25.91 -5.44
CA ALA A 50 -10.84 -25.27 -6.76
C ALA A 50 -9.62 -25.63 -7.63
N LEU A 51 -8.50 -25.98 -7.00
CA LEU A 51 -7.24 -26.35 -7.65
C LEU A 51 -7.00 -27.88 -7.61
N ASP A 52 -8.04 -28.69 -7.45
CA ASP A 52 -7.86 -30.13 -7.22
C ASP A 52 -7.16 -30.87 -8.38
N HIS A 53 -7.32 -30.36 -9.60
CA HIS A 53 -6.66 -30.86 -10.81
C HIS A 53 -5.13 -30.69 -10.82
N TRP A 54 -4.55 -29.94 -9.88
CA TRP A 54 -3.10 -29.74 -9.82
C TRP A 54 -2.34 -30.97 -9.34
N PRO A 55 -1.08 -31.16 -9.79
CA PRO A 55 -0.18 -32.16 -9.24
C PRO A 55 0.02 -31.98 -7.73
N SER A 56 0.14 -33.09 -6.99
CA SER A 56 0.24 -33.06 -5.53
C SER A 56 1.43 -32.25 -5.00
N VAL A 57 2.55 -32.20 -5.73
CA VAL A 57 3.73 -31.39 -5.36
C VAL A 57 3.42 -29.89 -5.35
N ASN A 58 2.65 -29.41 -6.33
CA ASN A 58 2.24 -28.01 -6.42
C ASN A 58 1.19 -27.66 -5.36
N LYS A 59 0.23 -28.57 -5.13
CA LYS A 59 -0.75 -28.41 -4.04
C LYS A 59 -0.06 -28.34 -2.68
N ALA A 60 0.96 -29.18 -2.43
CA ALA A 60 1.74 -29.16 -1.20
C ALA A 60 2.44 -27.81 -0.99
N GLY A 61 3.20 -27.34 -1.99
CA GLY A 61 3.91 -26.06 -1.90
C GLY A 61 2.97 -24.86 -1.68
N LEU A 62 1.84 -24.80 -2.40
CA LEU A 62 0.86 -23.73 -2.20
C LEU A 62 0.18 -23.82 -0.83
N THR A 63 -0.15 -25.04 -0.36
CA THR A 63 -0.76 -25.25 0.96
C THR A 63 0.15 -24.79 2.08
N GLU A 64 1.43 -25.15 2.04
CA GLU A 64 2.40 -24.76 3.06
C GLU A 64 2.52 -23.23 3.16
N VAL A 65 2.73 -22.57 2.02
CA VAL A 65 2.82 -21.10 1.97
C VAL A 65 1.51 -20.45 2.40
N THR A 66 0.35 -20.98 1.98
CA THR A 66 -0.95 -20.43 2.35
C THR A 66 -1.25 -20.63 3.84
N TYR A 67 -0.81 -21.74 4.43
CA TYR A 67 -0.96 -22.00 5.86
C TYR A 67 -0.17 -20.98 6.68
N GLN A 68 1.11 -20.76 6.32
CA GLN A 68 1.96 -19.74 6.97
C GLN A 68 1.39 -18.33 6.78
N ALA A 69 0.96 -18.00 5.56
CA ALA A 69 0.28 -16.74 5.28
C ALA A 69 -0.97 -16.58 6.15
N GLY A 70 -1.79 -17.64 6.30
CA GLY A 70 -2.95 -17.66 7.18
C GLY A 70 -2.62 -17.27 8.61
N LEU A 71 -1.53 -17.80 9.17
CA LEU A 71 -1.07 -17.43 10.52
C LEU A 71 -0.73 -15.94 10.61
N THR A 72 0.02 -15.40 9.62
CA THR A 72 0.34 -13.97 9.55
C THR A 72 -0.91 -13.11 9.36
N LEU A 73 -1.89 -13.56 8.57
CA LEU A 73 -3.16 -12.87 8.35
C LEU A 73 -3.98 -12.75 9.64
N VAL A 74 -3.97 -13.76 10.50
CA VAL A 74 -4.59 -13.68 11.84
C VAL A 74 -3.86 -12.62 12.68
N GLN A 75 -2.54 -12.69 12.76
CA GLN A 75 -1.72 -11.75 13.55
C GLN A 75 -1.92 -10.28 13.10
N ARG A 76 -2.12 -10.07 11.80
CA ARG A 76 -2.38 -8.74 11.23
C ARG A 76 -3.85 -8.33 11.31
N GLY A 77 -4.74 -9.15 11.86
CA GLY A 77 -6.17 -8.86 12.01
C GLY A 77 -6.98 -8.91 10.71
N TRP A 78 -6.46 -9.53 9.64
CA TRP A 78 -7.15 -9.57 8.34
C TRP A 78 -8.33 -10.54 8.30
N LEU A 79 -8.40 -11.41 9.30
CA LEU A 79 -9.49 -12.38 9.48
C LEU A 79 -10.52 -11.90 10.52
N ALA A 80 -10.32 -10.72 11.10
CA ALA A 80 -11.30 -10.03 11.92
C ALA A 80 -12.49 -9.53 11.07
N ALA A 81 -13.64 -9.31 11.70
CA ALA A 81 -14.92 -9.05 11.01
C ALA A 81 -14.85 -7.98 9.91
N GLN A 82 -14.10 -6.90 10.12
CA GLN A 82 -14.01 -5.77 9.18
C GLN A 82 -13.27 -6.10 7.87
N GLN A 83 -12.37 -7.09 7.89
CA GLN A 83 -11.50 -7.44 6.75
C GLN A 83 -11.77 -8.85 6.21
N ARG A 84 -12.55 -9.65 6.95
CA ARG A 84 -12.79 -11.06 6.67
C ARG A 84 -13.34 -11.26 5.26
N ASP A 85 -14.36 -10.51 4.87
CA ASP A 85 -15.03 -10.72 3.57
C ASP A 85 -14.10 -10.49 2.38
N LEU A 86 -13.27 -9.43 2.45
CA LEU A 86 -12.27 -9.16 1.42
C LEU A 86 -11.22 -10.27 1.35
N THR A 87 -10.74 -10.73 2.52
CA THR A 87 -9.78 -11.83 2.61
C THR A 87 -10.37 -13.12 2.07
N LEU A 88 -11.59 -13.49 2.44
CA LEU A 88 -12.25 -14.69 1.90
C LEU A 88 -12.47 -14.58 0.40
N ALA A 89 -12.89 -13.42 -0.12
CA ALA A 89 -13.04 -13.20 -1.57
C ALA A 89 -11.72 -13.37 -2.34
N LEU A 90 -10.59 -12.92 -1.78
CA LEU A 90 -9.26 -13.17 -2.35
C LEU A 90 -9.01 -14.67 -2.54
N PHE A 91 -9.18 -15.47 -1.48
CA PHE A 91 -8.87 -16.91 -1.52
C PHE A 91 -9.89 -17.75 -2.29
N THR A 92 -11.17 -17.36 -2.30
CA THR A 92 -12.24 -18.16 -2.90
C THR A 92 -12.58 -17.76 -4.33
N ARG A 93 -12.24 -16.54 -4.77
CA ARG A 93 -12.59 -16.03 -6.10
C ARG A 93 -11.37 -15.60 -6.92
N VAL A 94 -10.47 -14.83 -6.34
CA VAL A 94 -9.35 -14.22 -7.08
C VAL A 94 -8.23 -15.22 -7.32
N LEU A 95 -7.71 -15.82 -6.25
CA LEU A 95 -6.56 -16.72 -6.32
C LEU A 95 -6.84 -17.98 -7.17
N PRO A 96 -7.99 -18.67 -7.06
CA PRO A 96 -8.22 -19.86 -7.87
C PRO A 96 -8.18 -19.56 -9.37
N GLN A 97 -8.80 -18.45 -9.80
CA GLN A 97 -8.86 -18.07 -11.22
C GLN A 97 -7.50 -17.62 -11.75
N TRP A 98 -6.76 -16.85 -10.95
CA TRP A 98 -5.48 -16.29 -11.39
C TRP A 98 -4.34 -17.31 -11.31
N LEU A 99 -4.28 -18.11 -10.25
CA LEU A 99 -3.19 -19.06 -10.05
C LEU A 99 -3.36 -20.33 -10.89
N ALA A 100 -4.59 -20.76 -11.21
CA ALA A 100 -4.86 -22.02 -11.92
C ALA A 100 -3.91 -22.35 -13.09
N PRO A 101 -3.54 -21.40 -13.97
CA PRO A 101 -2.63 -21.67 -15.09
C PRO A 101 -1.15 -21.85 -14.69
N TYR A 102 -0.76 -21.50 -13.47
CA TYR A 102 0.63 -21.35 -13.02
C TYR A 102 0.94 -22.15 -11.74
N PRO A 103 0.75 -23.48 -11.74
CA PRO A 103 0.91 -24.30 -10.53
C PRO A 103 2.32 -24.25 -9.93
N ALA A 104 3.36 -24.06 -10.75
CA ALA A 104 4.76 -24.01 -10.29
C ALA A 104 5.10 -22.69 -9.58
N ASP A 105 4.59 -21.57 -10.08
CA ASP A 105 4.89 -20.23 -9.58
C ASP A 105 3.94 -19.77 -8.46
N ALA A 106 2.82 -20.47 -8.29
CA ALA A 106 1.74 -20.07 -7.39
C ALA A 106 2.14 -19.71 -5.96
N PRO A 107 3.05 -20.45 -5.28
CA PRO A 107 3.47 -20.07 -3.93
C PRO A 107 4.20 -18.72 -3.89
N GLN A 108 5.11 -18.47 -4.83
CA GLN A 108 5.83 -17.19 -4.94
C GLN A 108 4.87 -16.04 -5.26
N LEU A 109 3.96 -16.26 -6.20
CA LEU A 109 2.96 -15.30 -6.63
C LEU A 109 2.01 -14.89 -5.50
N LEU A 110 1.58 -15.85 -4.68
CA LEU A 110 0.79 -15.58 -3.48
C LEU A 110 1.55 -14.68 -2.51
N VAL A 111 2.81 -15.00 -2.22
CA VAL A 111 3.64 -14.20 -1.30
C VAL A 111 3.82 -12.78 -1.81
N GLN A 112 4.13 -12.59 -3.09
CA GLN A 112 4.30 -11.26 -3.68
C GLN A 112 3.02 -10.41 -3.56
N LEU A 113 1.87 -11.00 -3.87
CA LEU A 113 0.57 -10.32 -3.76
C LEU A 113 0.25 -9.96 -2.30
N LEU A 114 0.36 -10.92 -1.37
CA LEU A 114 0.08 -10.68 0.05
C LEU A 114 1.03 -9.66 0.69
N ASN A 115 2.31 -9.68 0.31
CA ASN A 115 3.29 -8.68 0.75
C ASN A 115 2.87 -7.29 0.27
N THR A 116 2.51 -7.13 -0.99
CA THR A 116 2.04 -5.84 -1.53
C THR A 116 0.79 -5.35 -0.81
N LEU A 117 -0.21 -6.22 -0.66
CA LEU A 117 -1.44 -5.91 0.07
C LEU A 117 -1.16 -5.51 1.53
N SER A 118 -0.06 -6.00 2.12
CA SER A 118 0.29 -5.70 3.51
C SER A 118 0.82 -4.32 3.78
N HIS A 119 1.27 -3.63 2.73
CA HIS A 119 1.63 -2.23 2.83
C HIS A 119 0.40 -1.31 2.77
N LEU A 120 -0.78 -1.82 2.37
CA LEU A 120 -2.00 -1.05 2.23
C LEU A 120 -2.80 -1.06 3.55
N PRO A 121 -2.96 0.10 4.24
CA PRO A 121 -3.54 0.14 5.57
C PRO A 121 -5.05 -0.11 5.58
N THR A 122 -5.77 0.23 4.51
CA THR A 122 -7.24 0.17 4.48
C THR A 122 -7.80 -0.97 3.63
N ALA A 123 -9.03 -1.41 3.95
CA ALA A 123 -9.77 -2.36 3.12
C ALA A 123 -10.04 -1.81 1.71
N ALA A 124 -10.36 -0.52 1.62
CA ALA A 124 -10.70 0.15 0.38
C ALA A 124 -9.52 0.15 -0.62
N GLN A 125 -8.30 0.45 -0.15
CA GLN A 125 -7.10 0.40 -0.98
C GLN A 125 -6.81 -1.01 -1.47
N ARG A 126 -6.87 -2.01 -0.58
CA ARG A 126 -6.69 -3.43 -0.95
C ARG A 126 -7.74 -3.89 -1.96
N SER A 127 -9.00 -3.51 -1.76
CA SER A 127 -10.10 -3.81 -2.67
C SER A 127 -9.85 -3.21 -4.06
N ASN A 128 -9.46 -1.93 -4.13
CA ASN A 128 -9.14 -1.27 -5.40
C ASN A 128 -8.01 -1.99 -6.15
N LEU A 129 -6.91 -2.31 -5.46
CA LEU A 129 -5.81 -3.09 -6.05
C LEU A 129 -6.31 -4.43 -6.58
N LEU A 130 -7.07 -5.18 -5.79
CA LEU A 130 -7.58 -6.51 -6.17
C LEU A 130 -8.57 -6.46 -7.33
N SER A 131 -9.38 -5.40 -7.45
CA SER A 131 -10.25 -5.19 -8.61
C SER A 131 -9.43 -5.00 -9.88
N GLN A 132 -8.41 -4.14 -9.86
CA GLN A 132 -7.54 -3.95 -11.02
C GLN A 132 -6.74 -5.23 -11.34
N TRP A 133 -6.23 -5.91 -10.32
CA TRP A 133 -5.53 -7.19 -10.45
C TRP A 133 -6.37 -8.23 -11.20
N GLN A 134 -7.65 -8.36 -10.86
CA GLN A 134 -8.59 -9.30 -11.49
C GLN A 134 -8.90 -8.95 -12.96
N CYS A 135 -8.94 -7.65 -13.30
CA CYS A 135 -9.10 -7.20 -14.67
C CYS A 135 -7.85 -7.46 -15.51
N CYS A 136 -6.67 -7.34 -14.88
CA CYS A 136 -5.37 -7.41 -15.53
C CYS A 136 -4.85 -8.85 -15.71
N ARG A 137 -5.06 -9.73 -14.73
CA ARG A 137 -4.60 -11.13 -14.69
C ARG A 137 -3.16 -11.32 -15.19
N PRO A 138 -2.16 -10.68 -14.55
CA PRO A 138 -0.78 -10.73 -15.03
C PRO A 138 -0.23 -12.16 -15.06
N THR A 139 0.64 -12.43 -16.04
CA THR A 139 1.48 -13.64 -16.07
C THR A 139 2.50 -13.60 -14.92
N PRO A 140 3.12 -14.74 -14.55
CA PRO A 140 4.12 -14.76 -13.49
C PRO A 140 5.28 -13.78 -13.72
N ALA A 141 5.72 -13.66 -14.98
CA ALA A 141 6.81 -12.75 -15.36
C ALA A 141 6.43 -11.27 -15.23
N ALA A 142 5.15 -10.92 -15.44
CA ALA A 142 4.67 -9.54 -15.37
C ALA A 142 4.20 -9.14 -13.96
N ALA A 143 3.90 -10.12 -13.09
CA ALA A 143 3.33 -9.89 -11.77
C ALA A 143 4.13 -8.89 -10.90
N PRO A 144 5.48 -8.92 -10.82
CA PRO A 144 6.23 -7.96 -10.03
C PRO A 144 6.02 -6.51 -10.48
N ASP A 145 6.08 -6.26 -11.78
CA ASP A 145 5.86 -4.92 -12.35
C ASP A 145 4.42 -4.44 -12.10
N TYR A 146 3.44 -5.33 -12.27
CA TYR A 146 2.03 -5.02 -12.03
C TYR A 146 1.78 -4.68 -10.55
N LEU A 147 2.40 -5.38 -9.61
CA LEU A 147 2.26 -5.10 -8.18
C LEU A 147 2.89 -3.76 -7.79
N LEU A 148 4.03 -3.37 -8.38
CA LEU A 148 4.61 -2.05 -8.16
C LEU A 148 3.66 -0.94 -8.65
N ILE A 149 3.11 -1.09 -9.87
CA ILE A 149 2.23 -0.11 -10.49
C ILE A 149 0.90 0.00 -9.74
N LEU A 150 0.25 -1.14 -9.48
CA LEU A 150 -1.06 -1.16 -8.81
C LEU A 150 -0.94 -0.83 -7.33
N GLY A 151 0.16 -1.19 -6.67
CA GLY A 151 0.50 -0.76 -5.32
C GLY A 151 0.65 0.75 -5.23
N TRP A 152 1.41 1.34 -6.15
CA TRP A 152 1.55 2.80 -6.28
C TRP A 152 0.19 3.48 -6.44
N MET A 153 -0.63 3.03 -7.39
CA MET A 153 -1.97 3.58 -7.65
C MET A 153 -2.96 3.34 -6.50
N ALA A 154 -2.72 2.35 -5.64
CA ALA A 154 -3.49 2.10 -4.43
C ALA A 154 -3.07 2.98 -3.24
N GLY A 155 -2.10 3.88 -3.42
CA GLY A 155 -1.67 4.85 -2.41
C GLY A 155 -0.38 4.47 -1.69
N LEU A 156 0.55 3.81 -2.37
CA LEU A 156 1.93 3.60 -1.91
C LEU A 156 2.88 4.54 -2.68
N PRO A 157 2.91 5.85 -2.36
CA PRO A 157 3.72 6.83 -3.10
C PRO A 157 5.23 6.54 -3.04
N GLU A 158 5.69 5.79 -2.04
CA GLU A 158 7.07 5.31 -1.97
C GLU A 158 7.45 4.38 -3.14
N PHE A 159 6.47 3.73 -3.79
CA PHE A 159 6.70 2.88 -4.95
C PHE A 159 6.80 3.66 -6.25
N ARG A 160 6.52 4.96 -6.27
CA ARG A 160 6.43 5.77 -7.50
C ARG A 160 7.61 5.57 -8.44
N THR A 161 8.85 5.69 -7.94
CA THR A 161 10.04 5.56 -8.80
C THR A 161 10.11 4.20 -9.49
N ALA A 162 9.86 3.12 -8.74
CA ALA A 162 9.87 1.76 -9.27
C ALA A 162 8.67 1.51 -10.21
N ALA A 163 7.49 2.04 -9.87
CA ALA A 163 6.28 1.96 -10.68
C ALA A 163 6.44 2.68 -12.02
N VAL A 164 6.99 3.90 -12.03
CA VAL A 164 7.27 4.66 -13.27
C VAL A 164 8.24 3.90 -14.18
N ALA A 165 9.30 3.32 -13.61
CA ALA A 165 10.22 2.48 -14.36
C ALA A 165 9.53 1.21 -14.91
N ALA A 166 8.61 0.62 -14.14
CA ALA A 166 7.83 -0.55 -14.55
C ALA A 166 6.82 -0.22 -15.67
N LEU A 167 6.21 0.96 -15.66
CA LEU A 167 5.29 1.40 -16.73
C LEU A 167 5.96 1.39 -18.10
N SER A 168 7.24 1.79 -18.19
CA SER A 168 8.01 1.73 -19.44
C SER A 168 8.21 0.31 -19.98
N ARG A 169 8.15 -0.71 -19.11
CA ARG A 169 8.23 -2.14 -19.50
C ARG A 169 6.88 -2.77 -19.79
N GLN A 170 5.78 -2.16 -19.35
CA GLN A 170 4.43 -2.71 -19.40
C GLN A 170 3.45 -1.81 -20.19
N PRO A 171 3.68 -1.56 -21.49
CA PRO A 171 2.84 -0.66 -22.29
C PRO A 171 1.39 -1.15 -22.42
N ALA A 172 1.16 -2.47 -22.42
CA ALA A 172 -0.18 -3.04 -22.45
C ALA A 172 -0.99 -2.67 -21.18
N LEU A 173 -0.34 -2.67 -20.02
CA LEU A 173 -0.98 -2.27 -18.76
C LEU A 173 -1.28 -0.77 -18.74
N VAL A 174 -0.37 0.06 -19.26
CA VAL A 174 -0.58 1.52 -19.39
C VAL A 174 -1.84 1.81 -20.20
N ALA A 175 -2.02 1.11 -21.33
CA ALA A 175 -3.20 1.24 -22.17
C ALA A 175 -4.47 0.74 -21.45
N GLN A 176 -4.40 -0.43 -20.79
CA GLN A 176 -5.53 -1.00 -20.05
C GLN A 176 -6.00 -0.11 -18.91
N LEU A 177 -5.07 0.49 -18.16
CA LEU A 177 -5.36 1.41 -17.06
C LEU A 177 -5.62 2.85 -17.54
N GLN A 178 -5.55 3.08 -18.85
CA GLN A 178 -5.78 4.37 -19.50
C GLN A 178 -4.97 5.51 -18.86
N LEU A 179 -3.70 5.24 -18.54
CA LEU A 179 -2.86 6.19 -17.81
C LEU A 179 -2.27 7.30 -18.70
N GLY A 180 -2.42 7.17 -20.03
CA GLY A 180 -1.87 8.09 -21.02
C GLY A 180 -0.40 7.82 -21.35
N ALA A 181 0.27 8.82 -21.91
CA ALA A 181 1.64 8.68 -22.40
C ALA A 181 2.67 8.61 -21.24
N PRO A 182 3.72 7.76 -21.34
CA PRO A 182 4.70 7.55 -20.28
C PRO A 182 5.39 8.83 -19.75
N GLU A 183 5.61 9.80 -20.62
CA GLU A 183 6.22 11.09 -20.30
C GLU A 183 5.44 11.87 -19.24
N HIS A 184 4.12 11.71 -19.16
CA HIS A 184 3.30 12.41 -18.17
C HIS A 184 3.55 11.89 -16.76
N PHE A 185 4.03 10.65 -16.59
CA PHE A 185 4.33 10.09 -15.26
C PHE A 185 5.57 10.72 -14.62
N ALA A 186 6.39 11.45 -15.38
CA ALA A 186 7.46 12.27 -14.80
C ALA A 186 6.91 13.29 -13.79
N HIS A 187 5.68 13.76 -13.99
CA HIS A 187 5.01 14.68 -13.09
C HIS A 187 4.21 13.91 -12.01
N PRO A 188 4.45 14.14 -10.70
CA PRO A 188 3.84 13.35 -9.62
C PRO A 188 2.32 13.53 -9.50
N TRP A 189 1.79 14.64 -9.99
CA TRP A 189 0.36 14.99 -9.87
C TRP A 189 -0.52 14.56 -11.06
N TRP A 190 0.00 13.78 -12.00
CA TRP A 190 -0.77 13.30 -13.16
C TRP A 190 -1.59 12.04 -12.84
N ARG A 191 -2.92 12.06 -13.07
CA ARG A 191 -3.82 10.91 -12.82
C ARG A 191 -4.25 10.15 -14.07
N GLY A 192 -3.81 10.57 -15.25
CA GLY A 192 -4.29 10.07 -16.52
C GLY A 192 -5.23 11.05 -17.24
N PRO A 193 -5.44 10.84 -18.56
CA PRO A 193 -6.20 11.73 -19.43
C PRO A 193 -7.62 12.02 -18.93
N GLU A 194 -8.33 11.03 -18.40
CA GLU A 194 -9.72 11.22 -17.96
C GLU A 194 -9.82 11.98 -16.63
N ARG A 195 -8.83 11.83 -15.75
CA ARG A 195 -8.83 12.42 -14.39
C ARG A 195 -8.02 13.71 -14.30
N GLY A 196 -7.23 13.99 -15.33
CA GLY A 196 -6.34 15.15 -15.41
C GLY A 196 -5.35 15.23 -14.25
N TRP A 197 -5.02 16.46 -13.89
CA TRP A 197 -4.10 16.77 -12.80
C TRP A 197 -4.80 16.75 -11.43
N GLN A 198 -4.12 16.26 -10.40
CA GLN A 198 -4.53 16.51 -9.02
C GLN A 198 -4.16 17.94 -8.64
N THR A 199 -5.17 18.77 -8.39
CA THR A 199 -5.01 20.19 -8.04
C THR A 199 -5.28 20.47 -6.57
N GLU A 200 -6.01 19.58 -5.89
CA GLU A 200 -6.39 19.79 -4.50
C GLU A 200 -5.20 19.62 -3.55
N PRO A 201 -5.04 20.50 -2.55
CA PRO A 201 -4.03 20.34 -1.53
C PRO A 201 -4.20 19.04 -0.73
N VAL A 202 -3.08 18.43 -0.37
CA VAL A 202 -3.03 17.22 0.46
C VAL A 202 -2.63 17.61 1.88
N ALA A 203 -3.49 17.34 2.85
CA ALA A 203 -3.15 17.48 4.27
C ALA A 203 -2.35 16.25 4.73
N LEU A 204 -1.16 16.48 5.30
CA LEU A 204 -0.31 15.42 5.85
C LEU A 204 -0.64 15.09 7.31
N GLY A 205 -1.28 16.02 8.02
CA GLY A 205 -1.55 15.89 9.44
C GLY A 205 -1.43 17.23 10.18
N ALA A 206 -1.58 17.15 11.49
CA ALA A 206 -1.42 18.25 12.46
C ALA A 206 -0.65 17.76 13.69
N ALA A 207 -0.36 18.63 14.66
CA ALA A 207 0.17 18.18 15.95
C ALA A 207 -0.87 17.36 16.74
N THR A 208 -0.39 16.43 17.57
CA THR A 208 -1.20 15.54 18.43
C THR A 208 -2.09 16.31 19.40
N TRP A 209 -1.68 17.50 19.86
CA TRP A 209 -2.49 18.39 20.71
C TRP A 209 -3.74 18.94 20.01
N LEU A 210 -3.82 18.81 18.68
CA LEU A 210 -4.98 19.14 17.85
C LEU A 210 -5.53 17.91 17.11
N GLY A 211 -5.21 16.70 17.59
CA GLY A 211 -5.70 15.43 17.04
C GLY A 211 -4.97 14.94 15.77
N GLY A 212 -3.75 15.44 15.50
CA GLY A 212 -2.93 14.97 14.39
C GLY A 212 -1.79 14.01 14.80
N GLU A 213 -0.88 13.72 13.86
CA GLU A 213 0.10 12.63 13.96
C GLU A 213 1.48 13.05 14.53
N PHE A 214 1.76 14.35 14.66
CA PHE A 214 3.07 14.84 15.12
C PHE A 214 3.13 15.07 16.63
N SER A 215 4.15 14.55 17.30
CA SER A 215 4.38 14.72 18.75
C SER A 215 4.62 16.19 19.13
N GLU A 216 5.29 16.94 18.26
CA GLU A 216 5.57 18.37 18.40
C GLU A 216 5.24 19.15 17.11
N LEU A 217 5.55 20.46 17.08
CA LEU A 217 5.41 21.28 15.89
C LEU A 217 6.35 20.76 14.79
N PRO A 218 5.82 20.31 13.64
CA PRO A 218 6.65 19.80 12.57
C PRO A 218 7.55 20.88 11.97
N VAL A 219 8.80 20.51 11.72
CA VAL A 219 9.83 21.31 11.07
C VAL A 219 10.19 20.67 9.75
N LEU A 220 10.14 21.45 8.66
CA LEU A 220 10.60 21.00 7.36
C LEU A 220 12.13 21.02 7.30
N LEU A 221 12.73 19.91 6.86
CA LEU A 221 14.17 19.80 6.58
C LEU A 221 14.40 19.29 5.15
N MET A 222 15.64 19.44 4.68
CA MET A 222 16.10 18.92 3.39
C MET A 222 17.37 18.08 3.58
N ALA A 223 17.41 16.89 2.99
CA ALA A 223 18.60 16.03 2.95
C ALA A 223 18.63 15.22 1.65
N GLY A 224 19.75 15.25 0.91
CA GLY A 224 19.91 14.43 -0.31
C GLY A 224 18.83 14.65 -1.39
N GLY A 225 18.22 15.83 -1.45
CA GLY A 225 17.10 16.12 -2.37
C GLY A 225 15.73 15.61 -1.92
N HIS A 226 15.65 15.01 -0.72
CA HIS A 226 14.42 14.61 -0.07
C HIS A 226 13.92 15.68 0.90
N THR A 227 12.61 15.78 1.00
CA THR A 227 11.94 16.56 2.05
C THR A 227 11.77 15.68 3.26
N LEU A 228 12.30 16.13 4.39
CA LEU A 228 12.10 15.49 5.68
C LEU A 228 11.21 16.37 6.56
N ILE A 229 10.57 15.72 7.51
CA ILE A 229 9.72 16.34 8.52
C ILE A 229 10.22 15.86 9.86
N GLN A 230 10.59 16.77 10.75
CA GLN A 230 10.99 16.46 12.12
C GLN A 230 9.95 17.01 13.09
N ALA A 231 9.56 16.22 14.08
CA ALA A 231 8.75 16.67 15.21
C ALA A 231 9.28 16.03 16.49
N GLY A 232 9.85 16.84 17.39
CA GLY A 232 10.62 16.35 18.52
C GLY A 232 11.83 15.52 18.07
N ASP A 233 11.96 14.33 18.65
CA ASP A 233 13.03 13.38 18.36
C ASP A 233 12.76 12.53 17.10
N ASP A 234 11.53 12.55 16.60
CA ASP A 234 11.13 11.76 15.44
C ASP A 234 11.37 12.53 14.14
N CYS A 235 11.86 11.81 13.13
CA CYS A 235 12.08 12.35 11.79
C CYS A 235 11.56 11.38 10.74
N TRP A 236 10.93 11.92 9.70
CA TRP A 236 10.35 11.15 8.60
C TRP A 236 10.71 11.74 7.24
N GLN A 237 10.89 10.88 6.26
CA GLN A 237 10.95 11.23 4.85
C GLN A 237 9.54 11.30 4.26
N LEU A 238 9.26 12.40 3.55
CA LEU A 238 8.00 12.61 2.87
C LEU A 238 7.98 11.97 1.48
N HIS A 239 7.03 11.06 1.27
CA HIS A 239 6.62 10.57 -0.04
C HIS A 239 5.21 11.07 -0.35
N VAL A 240 5.04 11.68 -1.53
CA VAL A 240 3.75 12.21 -1.96
C VAL A 240 3.65 12.21 -3.47
N ASP A 241 2.46 11.90 -3.96
CA ASP A 241 2.04 12.11 -5.33
C ASP A 241 0.52 12.14 -5.43
N THR A 242 0.00 12.01 -6.65
CA THR A 242 -1.43 12.01 -6.90
C THR A 242 -2.22 10.86 -6.28
N TRP A 243 -1.58 9.73 -5.94
CA TRP A 243 -2.26 8.53 -5.45
C TRP A 243 -2.22 8.42 -3.93
N GLY A 244 -1.34 9.15 -3.27
CA GLY A 244 -1.32 9.24 -1.82
C GLY A 244 -0.13 9.99 -1.24
N HIS A 245 -0.02 9.94 0.08
CA HIS A 245 1.12 10.43 0.83
C HIS A 245 1.51 9.41 1.91
N LYS A 246 2.78 9.41 2.29
CA LYS A 246 3.32 8.58 3.36
C LYS A 246 4.55 9.21 3.98
N LEU A 247 4.66 9.06 5.30
CA LEU A 247 5.85 9.41 6.07
C LEU A 247 6.58 8.13 6.45
N LEU A 248 7.83 7.99 6.03
CA LEU A 248 8.68 6.85 6.38
C LEU A 248 9.73 7.29 7.40
N PRO A 249 9.93 6.57 8.51
CA PRO A 249 10.97 6.91 9.49
C PRO A 249 12.33 7.12 8.84
N HIS A 250 13.05 8.15 9.27
CA HIS A 250 14.32 8.56 8.68
C HIS A 250 15.29 9.11 9.74
N SER A 251 16.59 8.91 9.55
CA SER A 251 17.62 9.55 10.38
C SER A 251 17.89 10.96 9.83
N PRO A 252 17.85 12.03 10.65
CA PRO A 252 18.07 13.40 10.18
C PRO A 252 19.55 13.71 9.88
N GLU A 253 20.39 12.71 9.68
CA GLU A 253 21.82 12.88 9.38
C GLU A 253 22.02 13.81 8.19
N GLN A 254 22.80 14.88 8.41
CA GLN A 254 23.10 15.90 7.39
C GLN A 254 21.87 16.67 6.86
N ALA A 255 20.73 16.63 7.56
CA ALA A 255 19.57 17.41 7.21
C ALA A 255 19.77 18.90 7.51
N THR A 256 19.37 19.76 6.58
CA THR A 256 19.41 21.21 6.74
C THR A 256 17.99 21.73 6.95
N PRO A 257 17.72 22.54 7.99
CA PRO A 257 16.39 23.07 8.21
C PRO A 257 15.98 24.01 7.07
N VAL A 258 14.72 23.89 6.62
CA VAL A 258 14.11 24.88 5.74
C VAL A 258 13.94 26.16 6.55
N PRO A 259 14.45 27.32 6.09
CA PRO A 259 14.31 28.57 6.83
C PRO A 259 12.86 28.87 7.15
N THR A 260 12.59 29.29 8.39
CA THR A 260 11.31 29.90 8.74
C THR A 260 11.23 31.22 7.99
N GLN A 261 10.36 31.25 7.00
CA GLN A 261 9.98 32.47 6.31
C GLN A 261 8.56 32.71 6.77
N ASP A 262 8.36 33.68 7.67
CA ASP A 262 7.02 34.16 8.00
C ASP A 262 6.47 34.83 6.73
N LEU A 263 5.99 34.00 5.80
CA LEU A 263 5.46 34.44 4.53
C LEU A 263 4.12 35.08 4.82
N LEU A 264 4.10 36.42 4.75
CA LEU A 264 2.88 37.22 4.89
C LEU A 264 1.83 36.87 3.83
N GLN A 265 2.22 36.22 2.72
CA GLN A 265 1.32 35.82 1.64
C GLN A 265 1.65 34.42 1.11
N LEU A 266 0.65 33.54 1.19
CA LEU A 266 0.63 32.24 0.50
C LEU A 266 0.80 32.45 -1.03
N PRO A 267 1.51 31.56 -1.76
CA PRO A 267 1.53 31.56 -3.22
C PRO A 267 0.13 31.77 -3.82
N ALA A 268 0.00 32.64 -4.82
CA ALA A 268 -1.30 33.02 -5.40
C ALA A 268 -2.15 31.82 -5.91
N ALA A 269 -1.49 30.69 -6.22
CA ALA A 269 -2.13 29.42 -6.58
C ALA A 269 -3.00 28.81 -5.47
N LEU A 270 -2.86 29.25 -4.21
CA LEU A 270 -3.56 28.77 -3.02
C LEU A 270 -4.93 29.42 -2.81
N GLY A 271 -5.69 29.61 -3.89
CA GLY A 271 -6.93 30.39 -3.92
C GLY A 271 -8.16 29.77 -3.23
N THR A 272 -8.00 28.90 -2.23
CA THR A 272 -9.08 28.13 -1.59
C THR A 272 -9.29 28.48 -0.10
N PRO A 273 -10.46 28.16 0.51
CA PRO A 273 -11.00 28.81 1.73
C PRO A 273 -10.24 28.59 3.06
N TRP A 274 -9.17 27.81 3.10
CA TRP A 274 -8.34 27.57 4.29
C TRP A 274 -7.56 28.81 4.78
N ARG A 275 -7.59 29.91 4.02
CA ARG A 275 -6.91 31.18 4.30
C ARG A 275 -7.39 31.91 5.56
N SER A 276 -8.53 31.54 6.16
CA SER A 276 -9.21 32.45 7.09
C SER A 276 -8.55 32.59 8.47
N TYR A 277 -7.66 31.68 8.90
CA TYR A 277 -7.10 31.72 10.27
C TYR A 277 -5.63 31.28 10.44
N ASP A 278 -4.98 30.74 9.42
CA ASP A 278 -3.65 30.13 9.55
C ASP A 278 -2.53 30.94 8.86
N GLN A 279 -1.49 31.26 9.63
CA GLN A 279 -0.28 31.92 9.13
C GLN A 279 0.77 30.88 8.70
N VAL A 280 1.41 31.10 7.55
CA VAL A 280 2.50 30.24 7.05
C VAL A 280 3.74 30.43 7.91
N ARG A 281 4.38 29.32 8.28
CA ARG A 281 5.61 29.27 9.07
C ARG A 281 6.83 28.89 8.22
N GLN A 282 6.77 27.74 7.57
CA GLN A 282 7.79 27.31 6.61
C GLN A 282 7.12 26.99 5.28
N CYS A 283 7.83 27.32 4.21
CA CYS A 283 7.39 27.03 2.86
C CYS A 283 8.60 26.52 2.08
N LEU A 284 8.50 25.28 1.63
CA LEU A 284 9.50 24.66 0.76
C LEU A 284 8.93 24.56 -0.65
N GLU A 285 9.57 25.28 -1.58
CA GLU A 285 9.28 25.14 -2.99
C GLU A 285 9.98 23.90 -3.56
N ARG A 286 9.21 22.99 -4.18
CA ARG A 286 9.73 21.90 -5.01
C ARG A 286 9.36 22.16 -6.46
N ARG A 287 9.92 21.37 -7.38
CA ARG A 287 9.63 21.50 -8.82
C ARG A 287 8.13 21.42 -9.12
N HIS A 288 7.41 20.50 -8.50
CA HIS A 288 6.01 20.18 -8.83
C HIS A 288 5.02 20.46 -7.70
N GLU A 289 5.47 20.91 -6.53
CA GLU A 289 4.59 21.25 -5.42
C GLU A 289 5.23 22.25 -4.47
N TRP A 290 4.43 22.74 -3.54
CA TRP A 290 4.87 23.41 -2.32
C TRP A 290 4.60 22.50 -1.11
N VAL A 291 5.52 22.48 -0.15
CA VAL A 291 5.29 21.87 1.17
C VAL A 291 5.25 23.00 2.20
N VAL A 292 4.14 23.13 2.91
CA VAL A 292 3.84 24.30 3.74
C VAL A 292 3.47 23.85 5.16
N SER A 293 4.13 24.45 6.16
CA SER A 293 3.75 24.33 7.57
C SER A 293 3.09 25.61 8.07
N PHE A 294 2.14 25.48 9.00
CA PHE A 294 1.35 26.60 9.52
C PHE A 294 1.58 26.80 11.02
N HIS A 295 1.59 28.06 11.47
CA HIS A 295 1.79 28.46 12.87
C HIS A 295 0.63 28.07 13.78
N ASN A 296 -0.61 28.43 13.42
CA ASN A 296 -1.73 28.37 14.37
C ASN A 296 -2.35 26.97 14.45
N SER A 297 -2.49 26.27 13.32
CA SER A 297 -3.05 24.93 13.26
C SER A 297 -2.02 23.79 13.34
N TYR A 298 -0.73 24.11 13.31
CA TYR A 298 0.36 23.11 13.30
C TYR A 298 0.22 22.11 12.14
N ARG A 299 -0.52 22.50 11.09
CA ARG A 299 -0.79 21.64 9.94
C ARG A 299 0.39 21.64 8.99
N LEU A 300 0.51 20.52 8.29
CA LEU A 300 1.35 20.39 7.11
C LEU A 300 0.49 20.11 5.90
N MET A 301 0.74 20.86 4.83
CA MET A 301 0.04 20.71 3.57
C MET A 301 1.00 20.63 2.39
N ILE A 302 0.57 19.90 1.36
CA ILE A 302 1.27 19.79 0.09
C ILE A 302 0.35 20.32 -0.99
N ILE A 303 0.89 21.21 -1.83
CA ILE A 303 0.11 21.97 -2.79
C ILE A 303 0.67 21.72 -4.18
N PRO A 304 -0.05 20.97 -5.04
CA PRO A 304 0.39 20.69 -6.40
C PRO A 304 0.58 21.96 -7.24
N LYS A 305 1.63 21.98 -8.06
CA LYS A 305 1.85 22.96 -9.15
C LYS A 305 1.48 22.30 -10.46
N THR A 306 0.30 22.60 -10.98
CA THR A 306 -0.23 21.96 -12.20
C THR A 306 -0.35 22.92 -13.39
N ARG A 307 -0.07 24.22 -13.18
CA ARG A 307 -0.27 25.28 -14.18
C ARG A 307 0.87 25.44 -15.18
N ASP A 308 2.01 24.76 -14.99
CA ASP A 308 3.17 24.88 -15.88
C ASP A 308 3.06 24.00 -17.14
N HIS A 309 1.93 23.31 -17.34
CA HIS A 309 1.72 22.32 -18.41
C HIS A 309 0.39 22.47 -19.18
N SER A 310 -0.30 23.61 -19.05
CA SER A 310 -1.44 23.98 -19.91
C SER A 310 -0.98 24.76 -21.13
#